data_AF-A0A834XG51-F1
#
_entry.id   AF-A0A834XG51-F1
#
_cell.length_a   1.000
_cell.length_b   1.000
_cell.length_c   1.000
_cell.angle_alpha   90.00
_cell.angle_beta   90.00
_cell.angle_gamma   90.00
#
_symmetry.space_group_name_H-M   'P 1'
#
loop_
_entity.id
_entity.type
_entity.pdbx_description
1 polymer ?
#
loop_
_entity_poly.entity_id
_entity_poly.type
_entity_poly.pdbx_seq_one_letter_code
_entity_poly.pdbx_strand_id
1 'polypeptide(L)' 'MVLIDDFSRFTWVKLLKEKSEALSMFIEFKEVVEREFRKKIKCLRSDNGGEYMSDDFFEY' A
#
# COMPACT_ATOMS: atom_id res chain seq x y z
N MET A 1 -2.40 -6.21 -6.19
CA MET A 1 -2.42 -4.84 -5.62
C MET A 1 -1.61 -3.91 -6.51
N VAL A 2 -2.18 -2.74 -6.83
CA VAL A 2 -1.52 -1.69 -7.62
C VAL A 2 -1.35 -0.47 -6.74
N LEU A 3 -0.13 0.05 -6.66
CA LEU A 3 0.22 1.22 -5.85
C LEU A 3 0.76 2.29 -6.77
N ILE A 4 0.23 3.51 -6.65
CA ILE A 4 0.54 4.61 -7.55
C ILE A 4 1.07 5.77 -6.73
N ASP A 5 2.28 6.23 -7.03
CA ASP A 5 2.77 7.50 -6.50
C ASP A 5 2.04 8.66 -7.17
N ASP A 6 1.49 9.56 -6.36
CA ASP A 6 0.65 10.65 -6.89
C ASP A 6 1.47 11.71 -7.64
N PHE A 7 2.72 11.93 -7.23
CA PHE A 7 3.59 12.94 -7.83
C PHE A 7 4.17 12.49 -9.17
N SER A 8 4.82 11.33 -9.19
CA SER A 8 5.53 10.82 -10.37
C SER A 8 4.68 9.95 -11.29
N ARG A 9 3.49 9.51 -10.82
CA ARG A 9 2.69 8.46 -11.45
C ARG A 9 3.41 7.11 -11.57
N PHE A 10 4.55 6.94 -10.89
CA PHE A 10 5.21 5.66 -10.83
C PHE A 10 4.28 4.63 -10.20
N THR A 11 4.19 3.46 -10.84
CA THR A 11 3.24 2.43 -10.46
C THR A 11 3.99 1.15 -10.10
N TRP A 12 3.72 0.63 -8.90
CA TRP A 12 4.19 -0.67 -8.47
C TRP A 12 3.05 -1.69 -8.57
N VAL A 13 3.38 -2.89 -9.05
CA VAL A 13 2.45 -4.02 -9.12
C VAL A 13 2.95 -5.12 -8.20
N LYS A 14 2.12 -5.54 -7.25
CA LYS A 14 2.35 -6.68 -6.38
C LYS A 14 1.31 -7.75 -6.66
N LEU A 15 1.78 -8.95 -7.01
CA LEU A 15 0.93 -10.12 -7.19
C LEU A 15 0.57 -10.66 -5.81
N LEU A 16 -0.74 -10.73 -5.53
CA LEU A 16 -1.26 -11.32 -4.31
C LEU A 16 -1.83 -12.69 -4.67
N LYS A 17 -1.65 -13.67 -3.79
CA LYS A 17 -2.30 -14.97 -3.91
C LYS A 17 -3.73 -14.88 -3.38
N GLU A 18 -3.93 -14.15 -2.30
CA GLU A 18 -5.25 -13.91 -1.69
C GLU A 18 -5.46 -12.43 -1.37
N LYS A 19 -6.72 -11.97 -1.37
CA LYS A 19 -7.05 -10.57 -1.05
C LYS A 19 -6.68 -10.17 0.39
N SER A 20 -6.72 -11.13 1.31
CA SER A 20 -6.32 -10.98 2.72
C SER A 20 -4.85 -10.58 2.90
N GLU A 21 -3.99 -10.82 1.90
CA GLU A 21 -2.57 -10.45 1.93
C GLU A 21 -2.32 -8.97 1.63
N ALA A 22 -3.36 -8.18 1.33
CA ALA A 22 -3.21 -6.78 0.93
C ALA A 22 -2.50 -5.93 2.00
N LEU A 23 -2.83 -6.11 3.28
CA LEU A 23 -2.26 -5.31 4.37
C LEU A 23 -0.78 -5.63 4.59
N SER A 24 -0.45 -6.91 4.75
CA SER A 24 0.93 -7.35 4.99
C SER A 24 1.85 -6.92 3.84
N MET A 25 1.39 -7.07 2.60
CA MET A 25 2.13 -6.65 1.42
C MET A 25 2.26 -5.13 1.30
N PHE A 26 1.28 -4.37 1.79
CA PHE A 26 1.36 -2.91 1.84
C PHE A 26 2.37 -2.43 2.88
N ILE A 27 2.40 -3.05 4.06
CA ILE A 27 3.37 -2.74 5.12
C ILE A 27 4.79 -2.98 4.61
N GLU A 28 5.06 -4.15 4.03
CA GLU A 28 6.38 -4.48 3.46
C GLU A 28 6.75 -3.49 2.36
N PHE A 29 5.81 -3.17 1.47
CA PHE A 29 6.02 -2.17 0.43
C PHE A 29 6.43 -0.83 1.01
N LYS A 30 5.67 -0.31 1.98
CA LYS A 30 5.92 1.00 2.62
C LYS A 30 7.32 1.04 3.21
N GLU A 31 7.74 0.03 3.96
CA GLU A 31 9.09 -0.02 4.53
C GLU A 31 10.18 0.07 3.45
N VAL A 32 10.02 -0.65 2.34
CA VAL A 32 10.96 -0.63 1.21
C VAL A 32 11.02 0.76 0.58
N VAL A 33 9.89 1.34 0.19
CA VAL A 33 9.89 2.65 -0.51
C VAL A 33 10.32 3.79 0.41
N GLU A 34 9.89 3.80 1.68
CA GLU A 34 10.30 4.86 2.60
C GLU A 34 11.81 4.82 2.87
N ARG A 35 12.39 3.61 2.93
CA ARG A 35 13.84 3.42 3.08
C ARG A 35 14.60 3.85 1.83
N GLU A 36 14.14 3.47 0.64
CA GLU A 36 14.80 3.79 -0.63
C GLU A 36 14.79 5.29 -0.93
N PHE A 37 13.62 5.93 -0.76
CA PHE A 37 13.46 7.35 -1.07
C PHE A 37 13.76 8.27 0.12
N ARG A 38 14.02 7.71 1.31
CA ARG A 38 14.25 8.42 2.58
C ARG A 38 13.15 9.45 2.88
N LYS A 39 11.91 9.09 2.56
CA LYS A 39 10.72 9.94 2.70
C LYS A 39 9.57 9.09 3.21
N LYS A 40 8.76 9.65 4.10
CA LYS A 40 7.54 8.98 4.58
C LYS A 40 6.38 9.17 3.61
N ILE A 41 5.54 8.15 3.47
CA ILE A 41 4.27 8.25 2.76
C ILE A 41 3.35 9.15 3.58
N LYS A 42 2.84 10.23 2.97
CA LYS A 42 2.02 11.22 3.66
C LYS A 42 0.58 10.75 3.87
N CYS A 43 0.01 10.06 2.90
CA CYS A 43 -1.38 9.65 2.88
C CYS A 43 -1.56 8.46 1.93
N LEU A 44 -2.34 7.47 2.36
CA LEU A 44 -2.84 6.40 1.51
C LEU A 44 -4.24 6.78 1.02
N ARG A 45 -4.51 6.60 -0.27
CA ARG A 45 -5.85 6.71 -0.86
C ARG A 45 -6.20 5.36 -1.47
N SER A 46 -7.28 4.75 -1.00
CA SER A 46 -7.86 3.53 -1.57
C SER A 46 -9.18 3.84 -2.27
N ASP A 47 -9.68 2.89 -3.04
CA ASP A 47 -11.01 2.90 -3.65
C ASP A 47 -12.11 2.40 -2.70
N ASN A 48 -11.79 2.25 -1.40
CA ASN A 48 -12.62 1.62 -0.38
C ASN A 48 -13.02 0.16 -0.70
N GLY A 49 -12.19 -0.56 -1.47
CA GLY A 49 -12.34 -2.00 -1.63
C GLY A 49 -12.30 -2.73 -0.27
N GLY A 50 -13.08 -3.81 -0.13
CA GLY A 50 -13.26 -4.48 1.17
C GLY A 50 -11.96 -4.98 1.81
N GLU A 51 -10.97 -5.34 0.99
CA GLU A 51 -9.61 -5.68 1.44
C GLU A 51 -8.84 -4.53 2.13
N TYR A 52 -9.29 -3.29 1.96
CA TYR A 52 -8.72 -2.06 2.53
C TYR A 52 -9.60 -1.46 3.62
N MET A 53 -10.71 -2.12 3.95
CA MET A 53 -11.72 -1.65 4.92
C MET A 53 -11.77 -2.54 6.17
N SER A 54 -10.79 -3.43 6.36
CA SER A 54 -10.69 -4.22 7.59
C SER A 54 -10.26 -3.33 8.77
N ASP A 55 -10.69 -3.69 9.99
CA ASP A 55 -10.29 -2.98 11.21
C ASP A 55 -8.75 -2.89 11.30
N ASP A 56 -8.04 -3.96 10.98
CA ASP A 56 -6.57 -3.99 10.90
C ASP A 56 -5.96 -2.94 9.95
N PHE A 57 -6.68 -2.56 8.88
CA PHE A 57 -6.23 -1.55 7.91
C PHE A 57 -6.51 -0.12 8.40
N PHE A 58 -7.56 0.06 9.21
CA PHE A 58 -7.91 1.35 9.80
C PHE A 58 -7.13 1.64 11.08
N GLU A 59 -6.74 0.61 11.83
CA GLU A 59 -5.91 0.72 13.03
C GLU A 59 -4.41 0.94 12.70
N TYR A 60 -3.99 0.65 11.46
CA TYR A 60 -2.62 0.86 10.96
C TYR A 60 -2.37 2.29 10.44
#